data_AF-A0A644T019-F1
#
_entry.id   AF-A0A644T019-F1
#
_cell.length_a   1.000
_cell.length_b   1.000
_cell.length_c   1.000
_cell.angle_alpha   90.00
_cell.angle_beta   90.00
_cell.angle_gamma   90.00
#
_symmetry.space_group_name_H-M   'P 1'
#
loop_
_entity.id
_entity.type
_entity.pdbx_description
1 polymer ?
#
loop_
_entity_poly.entity_id
_entity_poly.type
_entity_poly.pdbx_seq_one_letter_code
_entity_poly.pdbx_strand_id
1 'polypeptide(L)'
;MRIFLLGRCAAISLAVALLLAGAAAQVSAHALYAADTRHDGVVLVQFAYSSGEQPTYAKVEVYSPADDKVEFQNGRTDAQGRFAFMPDAPGRWRIIMADNMGHRVEHPVEVSAAQGAAAADSGHDAGPGGFAMPLRILLGLSLIANMALAAAVLRRRKKLTV
;
A
#
# COMPACT_ATOMS: atom_id res chain seq x y z
N MET A 1 -19.11 36.52 -38.63
CA MET A 1 -17.85 35.74 -38.70
C MET A 1 -17.24 35.33 -37.35
N ARG A 2 -17.72 35.85 -36.19
CA ARG A 2 -17.20 35.49 -34.85
C ARG A 2 -17.83 34.23 -34.22
N ILE A 3 -19.08 33.90 -34.56
CA ILE A 3 -19.83 32.77 -33.97
C ILE A 3 -19.30 31.38 -34.41
N PHE A 4 -18.76 31.26 -35.61
CA PHE A 4 -18.18 30.01 -36.12
C PHE A 4 -16.81 29.65 -35.50
N LEU A 5 -16.06 30.63 -34.98
CA LEU A 5 -14.79 30.38 -34.30
C LEU A 5 -15.01 29.82 -32.88
N LEU A 6 -16.02 30.34 -32.15
CA LEU A 6 -16.33 29.87 -30.79
C LEU A 6 -16.81 28.41 -30.76
N GLY A 7 -17.62 27.99 -31.74
CA GLY A 7 -18.08 26.59 -31.85
C GLY A 7 -16.95 25.61 -32.17
N ARG A 8 -15.95 26.03 -32.96
CA ARG A 8 -14.77 25.23 -33.30
C ARG A 8 -13.82 25.09 -32.11
N CYS A 9 -13.63 26.16 -31.33
CA CYS A 9 -12.86 26.09 -30.08
C CYS A 9 -13.53 25.18 -29.04
N ALA A 10 -14.86 25.24 -28.90
CA ALA A 10 -15.59 24.36 -27.97
C ALA A 10 -15.51 22.88 -28.37
N ALA A 11 -15.59 22.56 -29.67
CA ALA A 11 -15.47 21.20 -30.17
C ALA A 11 -14.04 20.63 -30.00
N ILE A 12 -13.01 21.47 -30.19
CA ILE A 12 -11.61 21.08 -29.96
C ILE A 12 -11.37 20.87 -28.46
N SER A 13 -11.86 21.76 -27.59
CA SER A 13 -11.76 21.58 -26.14
C SER A 13 -12.46 20.31 -25.65
N LEU A 14 -13.63 19.98 -26.23
CA LEU A 14 -14.36 18.75 -25.91
C LEU A 14 -13.62 17.50 -26.41
N ALA A 15 -13.06 17.53 -27.63
CA ALA A 15 -12.27 16.43 -28.16
C ALA A 15 -10.98 16.20 -27.35
N VAL A 16 -10.31 17.27 -26.93
CA VAL A 16 -9.13 17.22 -26.04
C VAL A 16 -9.51 16.66 -24.66
N ALA A 17 -10.65 17.08 -24.10
CA ALA A 17 -11.15 16.53 -22.83
C ALA A 17 -11.51 15.03 -22.92
N LEU A 18 -12.12 14.59 -24.02
CA LEU A 18 -12.40 13.16 -24.25
C LEU A 18 -11.11 12.34 -24.46
N LEU A 19 -10.11 12.87 -25.16
CA LEU A 19 -8.80 12.23 -25.31
C LEU A 19 -8.06 12.12 -23.96
N LEU A 20 -8.12 13.16 -23.13
CA LEU A 20 -7.51 13.17 -21.79
C LEU A 20 -8.22 12.21 -20.83
N ALA A 21 -9.55 12.07 -20.93
CA ALA A 21 -10.32 11.13 -20.12
C ALA A 21 -10.10 9.66 -20.55
N GLY A 22 -9.86 9.40 -21.84
CA GLY A 22 -9.57 8.06 -22.37
C GLY A 22 -8.15 7.56 -22.08
N ALA A 23 -7.22 8.46 -21.75
CA ALA A 23 -5.82 8.13 -21.45
C ALA A 23 -5.55 7.88 -19.95
N ALA A 24 -6.58 7.88 -19.10
CA ALA A 24 -6.47 7.38 -17.73
C ALA A 24 -6.36 5.85 -17.76
N ALA A 25 -5.20 5.35 -18.21
CA ALA A 25 -4.82 3.97 -17.97
C ALA A 25 -4.94 3.73 -16.47
N GLN A 26 -5.74 2.74 -16.07
CA GLN A 26 -5.79 2.28 -14.69
C GLN A 26 -4.41 1.73 -14.34
N VAL A 27 -3.55 2.59 -13.81
CA VAL A 27 -2.32 2.15 -13.15
C VAL A 27 -2.78 1.45 -11.89
N SER A 28 -2.81 0.11 -11.94
CA SER A 28 -3.07 -0.70 -10.77
C SER A 28 -1.84 -0.64 -9.88
N ALA A 29 -1.82 0.33 -8.98
CA ALA A 29 -0.87 0.35 -7.87
C ALA A 29 -1.26 -0.77 -6.91
N HIS A 30 -0.72 -1.97 -7.13
CA HIS A 30 -0.86 -3.05 -6.17
C HIS A 30 -0.02 -2.69 -4.94
N ALA A 31 -0.64 -2.70 -3.76
CA ALA A 31 0.09 -2.43 -2.53
C ALA A 31 1.06 -3.58 -2.26
N LEU A 32 2.25 -3.27 -1.76
CA LEU A 32 3.26 -4.25 -1.38
C LEU A 32 3.34 -4.32 0.14
N TYR A 33 3.22 -5.52 0.70
CA TYR A 33 3.22 -5.78 2.12
C TYR A 33 4.47 -6.54 2.55
N ALA A 34 4.83 -6.38 3.82
CA ALA A 34 5.89 -7.10 4.49
C ALA A 34 5.41 -7.54 5.88
N ALA A 35 5.83 -8.73 6.31
CA ALA A 35 5.65 -9.22 7.66
C ALA A 35 6.90 -10.00 8.07
N ASP A 36 7.36 -9.84 9.31
CA ASP A 36 8.48 -10.60 9.84
C ASP A 36 8.05 -11.65 10.87
N THR A 37 8.82 -12.75 10.89
CA THR A 37 8.79 -13.78 11.92
C THR A 37 10.21 -14.05 12.38
N ARG A 38 10.35 -14.62 13.58
CA ARG A 38 11.66 -14.85 14.19
C ARG A 38 11.79 -16.28 14.64
N HIS A 39 12.95 -16.86 14.37
CA HIS A 39 13.30 -18.21 14.81
C HIS A 39 14.79 -18.26 15.15
N ASP A 40 15.13 -18.59 16.39
CA ASP A 40 16.52 -18.71 16.87
C ASP A 40 17.41 -17.51 16.50
N GLY A 41 16.86 -16.29 16.64
CA GLY A 41 17.55 -15.04 16.30
C GLY A 41 17.55 -14.68 14.81
N VAL A 42 17.19 -15.60 13.91
CA VAL A 42 17.01 -15.30 12.49
C VAL A 42 15.69 -14.56 12.29
N VAL A 43 15.74 -13.44 11.57
CA VAL A 43 14.56 -12.71 11.12
C VAL A 43 14.23 -13.16 9.70
N LEU A 44 13.03 -13.70 9.52
CA LEU A 44 12.46 -14.05 8.23
C LEU A 44 11.39 -13.03 7.86
N VAL A 45 11.59 -12.30 6.76
CA VAL A 45 10.63 -11.34 6.21
C VAL A 45 9.94 -11.96 5.01
N GLN A 46 8.60 -12.00 5.05
CA GLN A 46 7.74 -12.39 3.94
C GLN A 46 7.17 -11.13 3.29
N PHE A 47 7.34 -11.03 1.98
CA PHE A 47 6.74 -9.97 1.17
C PHE A 47 5.61 -10.52 0.30
N ALA A 48 4.57 -9.73 0.04
CA ALA A 48 3.45 -10.11 -0.83
C ALA A 48 2.78 -8.88 -1.44
N TYR A 49 2.34 -8.98 -2.69
CA TYR A 49 1.48 -7.96 -3.30
C TYR A 49 0.04 -8.08 -2.78
N SER A 50 -0.76 -7.01 -2.89
CA SER A 50 -2.18 -7.00 -2.51
C SER A 50 -3.04 -7.94 -3.34
N SER A 51 -2.54 -8.39 -4.49
CA SER A 51 -3.14 -9.45 -5.32
C SER A 51 -2.89 -10.86 -4.78
N GLY A 52 -1.99 -11.02 -3.81
CA GLY A 52 -1.53 -12.32 -3.28
C GLY A 52 -0.34 -12.93 -4.02
N GLU A 53 0.12 -12.31 -5.12
CA GLU A 53 1.34 -12.72 -5.81
C GLU A 53 2.59 -12.41 -4.97
N GLN A 54 3.61 -13.25 -5.10
CA GLN A 54 4.87 -13.08 -4.39
C GLN A 54 5.89 -12.33 -5.25
N PRO A 55 6.62 -11.36 -4.66
CA PRO A 55 7.72 -10.69 -5.32
C PRO A 55 8.91 -11.65 -5.39
N THR A 56 8.94 -12.50 -6.41
CA THR A 56 9.99 -13.52 -6.59
C THR A 56 11.30 -12.87 -7.02
N TYR A 57 12.40 -13.24 -6.36
CA TYR A 57 13.73 -12.73 -6.71
C TYR A 57 13.78 -11.20 -6.80
N ALA A 58 13.08 -10.47 -5.93
CA ALA A 58 13.09 -9.02 -5.84
C ALA A 58 14.26 -8.54 -4.97
N LYS A 59 14.79 -7.34 -5.22
CA LYS A 59 15.97 -6.82 -4.51
C LYS A 59 15.61 -6.49 -3.06
N VAL A 60 16.45 -6.92 -2.12
CA VAL A 60 16.33 -6.60 -0.68
C VAL A 60 17.61 -5.98 -0.16
N GLU A 61 17.48 -4.93 0.65
CA GLU A 61 18.55 -4.23 1.35
C GLU A 61 18.19 -4.16 2.84
N VAL A 62 19.14 -4.48 3.71
CA VAL A 62 18.99 -4.46 5.16
C VAL A 62 19.97 -3.45 5.74
N TYR A 63 19.48 -2.53 6.55
CA TYR A 63 20.28 -1.53 7.25
C TYR A 63 20.22 -1.76 8.76
N SER A 64 21.37 -1.62 9.40
CA SER A 64 21.50 -1.82 10.85
C SER A 64 21.03 -0.58 11.63
N PRO A 65 20.74 -0.72 12.93
CA PRO A 65 20.47 0.43 13.79
C PRO A 65 21.66 1.39 13.92
N ALA A 66 22.89 0.92 13.65
CA ALA A 66 24.13 1.68 13.81
C ALA A 66 24.52 2.48 12.56
N ASP A 67 24.12 2.02 11.37
CA ASP A 67 24.42 2.66 10.09
C ASP A 67 23.24 2.50 9.12
N ASP A 68 22.65 3.63 8.72
CA ASP A 68 21.53 3.71 7.79
C ASP A 68 21.95 3.96 6.33
N LYS A 69 23.25 4.12 6.06
CA LYS A 69 23.82 4.40 4.74
C LYS A 69 24.46 3.17 4.12
N VAL A 70 25.11 2.35 4.93
CA VAL A 70 25.76 1.12 4.48
C VAL A 70 24.85 -0.06 4.78
N GLU A 71 24.57 -0.85 3.75
CA GLU A 71 23.79 -2.08 3.88
C GLU A 71 24.56 -3.07 4.78
N PHE A 72 23.90 -3.54 5.84
CA PHE A 72 24.37 -4.69 6.61
C PHE A 72 24.36 -5.96 5.78
N GLN A 73 23.30 -6.13 4.99
CA GLN A 73 23.14 -7.24 4.06
C GLN A 73 22.32 -6.77 2.85
N ASN A 74 22.66 -7.28 1.68
CA ASN A 74 21.83 -7.14 0.48
C ASN A 74 21.64 -8.51 -0.18
N GLY A 75 20.58 -8.64 -0.96
CA GLY A 75 20.29 -9.87 -1.67
C GLY A 75 18.98 -9.81 -2.44
N ARG A 76 18.35 -10.97 -2.63
CA ARG A 76 17.06 -11.08 -3.30
C ARG A 76 16.13 -12.00 -2.51
N THR A 77 14.83 -11.77 -2.61
CA THR A 77 13.84 -12.71 -2.11
C THR A 77 13.95 -14.06 -2.84
N ASP A 78 13.48 -15.13 -2.23
CA ASP A 78 13.38 -16.43 -2.90
C ASP A 78 12.14 -16.50 -3.83
N ALA A 79 11.90 -17.68 -4.41
CA ALA A 79 10.74 -17.94 -5.27
C ALA A 79 9.38 -17.80 -4.55
N GLN A 80 9.38 -17.68 -3.22
CA GLN A 80 8.19 -17.52 -2.39
C GLN A 80 8.08 -16.11 -1.80
N GLY A 81 8.95 -15.16 -2.21
CA GLY A 81 8.93 -13.79 -1.70
C GLY A 81 9.50 -13.65 -0.29
N ARG A 82 10.35 -14.58 0.14
CA ARG A 82 10.96 -14.59 1.49
C ARG A 82 12.39 -14.09 1.47
N PHE A 83 12.81 -13.42 2.54
CA PHE A 83 14.20 -13.03 2.78
C PHE A 83 14.56 -13.24 4.25
N ALA A 84 15.72 -13.81 4.54
CA ALA A 84 16.16 -14.08 5.91
C ALA A 84 17.50 -13.42 6.20
N PHE A 85 17.62 -12.82 7.37
CA PHE A 85 18.87 -12.25 7.87
C PHE A 85 19.02 -12.48 9.38
N MET A 86 20.24 -12.41 9.89
CA MET A 86 20.53 -12.55 11.32
C MET A 86 21.03 -11.19 11.85
N PRO A 87 20.22 -10.46 12.63
CA PRO A 87 20.66 -9.26 13.32
C PRO A 87 21.85 -9.54 14.26
N ASP A 88 22.83 -8.64 14.30
CA ASP A 88 24.00 -8.72 15.19
C ASP A 88 23.93 -7.71 16.36
N ALA A 89 22.93 -6.84 16.37
CA ALA A 89 22.75 -5.79 17.36
C ALA A 89 21.26 -5.56 17.68
N PRO A 90 20.94 -5.16 18.93
CA PRO A 90 19.60 -4.70 19.27
C PRO A 90 19.31 -3.33 18.64
N GLY A 91 18.03 -3.05 18.40
CA GLY A 91 17.54 -1.78 17.88
C GLY A 91 16.60 -1.95 16.69
N ARG A 92 16.28 -0.83 16.04
CA ARG A 92 15.42 -0.78 14.87
C ARG A 92 16.22 -1.04 13.59
N TRP A 93 16.00 -2.21 13.02
CA TRP A 93 16.50 -2.60 11.70
C TRP A 93 15.55 -2.11 10.61
N ARG A 94 16.09 -1.79 9.44
CA ARG A 94 15.30 -1.29 8.31
C ARG A 94 15.52 -2.18 7.10
N ILE A 95 14.46 -2.86 6.67
CA ILE A 95 14.50 -3.78 5.54
C ILE A 95 13.75 -3.10 4.38
N ILE A 96 14.41 -2.94 3.25
CA ILE A 96 13.83 -2.36 2.05
C ILE A 96 13.76 -3.45 0.99
N MET A 97 12.59 -3.64 0.41
CA MET A 97 12.43 -4.46 -0.78
C MET A 97 11.92 -3.61 -1.93
N ALA A 98 12.52 -3.79 -3.11
CA ALA A 98 12.08 -3.15 -4.35
C ALA A 98 12.14 -4.14 -5.52
N ASP A 99 11.12 -4.10 -6.37
CA ASP A 99 11.00 -5.00 -7.51
C ASP A 99 11.53 -4.43 -8.84
N ASN A 100 12.11 -3.22 -8.80
CA ASN A 100 12.61 -2.49 -9.97
C ASN A 100 11.52 -2.14 -11.03
N MET A 101 10.24 -2.29 -10.68
CA MET A 101 9.08 -1.91 -11.50
C MET A 101 8.26 -0.77 -10.85
N GLY A 102 8.75 -0.23 -9.74
CA GLY A 102 8.14 0.88 -9.01
C GLY A 102 7.45 0.47 -7.71
N HIS A 103 7.35 -0.83 -7.40
CA HIS A 103 6.90 -1.25 -6.08
C HIS A 103 8.09 -1.28 -5.11
N ARG A 104 7.89 -0.64 -3.97
CA ARG A 104 8.87 -0.57 -2.88
C ARG A 104 8.14 -0.64 -1.54
N VAL A 105 8.69 -1.41 -0.61
CA VAL A 105 8.25 -1.42 0.79
C VAL A 105 9.45 -1.27 1.69
N GLU A 106 9.26 -0.53 2.78
CA GLU A 106 10.22 -0.38 3.85
C GLU A 106 9.59 -0.93 5.13
N HIS A 107 10.22 -1.94 5.71
CA HIS A 107 9.72 -2.70 6.84
C HIS A 107 10.68 -2.53 8.03
N PRO A 108 10.28 -1.83 9.10
CA PRO A 108 11.09 -1.74 10.32
C PRO A 108 10.95 -3.01 11.16
N VAL A 109 12.05 -3.50 11.71
CA VAL A 109 12.10 -4.69 12.59
C VAL A 109 12.79 -4.31 13.90
N GLU A 110 12.10 -4.48 15.03
CA GLU A 110 12.62 -4.11 16.36
C GLU A 110 13.28 -5.30 17.05
N VAL A 111 14.61 -5.30 17.21
CA VAL A 111 15.37 -6.39 17.86
C VAL A 111 15.73 -6.00 19.29
N SER A 112 15.41 -6.84 20.28
CA SER A 112 15.76 -6.61 21.69
C SER A 112 16.96 -7.45 22.13
N ALA A 113 17.78 -6.93 23.05
CA ALA A 113 19.03 -7.54 23.49
C ALA A 113 18.90 -8.94 24.12
N ALA A 114 17.71 -9.30 24.63
CA ALA A 114 17.45 -10.59 25.26
C ALA A 114 17.18 -11.74 24.26
N GLN A 115 17.05 -11.45 22.98
CA GLN A 115 16.48 -12.38 21.98
C GLN A 115 17.52 -13.29 21.30
N GLY A 116 18.78 -13.27 21.77
CA GLY A 116 19.84 -14.20 21.35
C GLY A 116 19.75 -15.60 21.98
N ALA A 117 18.77 -15.86 22.84
CA ALA A 117 18.49 -17.19 23.39
C ALA A 117 16.97 -17.34 23.59
N ALA A 118 16.38 -18.28 22.85
CA ALA A 118 15.06 -18.88 23.06
C ALA A 118 13.94 -17.97 23.60
N ALA A 119 13.09 -17.48 22.69
CA ALA A 119 11.69 -17.25 22.99
C ALA A 119 10.86 -17.60 21.75
N ALA A 120 10.27 -18.80 21.79
CA ALA A 120 9.09 -19.09 21.00
C ALA A 120 7.91 -18.29 21.57
N ASP A 121 7.07 -17.82 20.65
CA ASP A 121 5.78 -17.19 20.85
C ASP A 121 5.78 -15.75 21.40
N SER A 122 5.47 -14.81 20.53
CA SER A 122 4.43 -13.82 20.83
C SER A 122 3.90 -13.23 19.53
N GLY A 123 2.64 -13.55 19.25
CA GLY A 123 1.68 -12.55 18.80
C GLY A 123 1.71 -12.23 17.31
N HIS A 124 0.66 -12.66 16.62
CA HIS A 124 0.15 -11.90 15.50
C HIS A 124 -0.12 -10.46 15.97
N ASP A 125 0.79 -9.54 15.65
CA ASP A 125 0.45 -8.14 15.57
C ASP A 125 -0.50 -7.99 14.38
N ALA A 126 -1.77 -8.21 14.68
CA ALA A 126 -2.83 -7.51 14.01
C ALA A 126 -2.43 -6.04 13.99
N GLY A 127 -2.03 -5.54 12.81
CA GLY A 127 -2.14 -4.12 12.54
C GLY A 127 -3.54 -3.63 12.95
N PRO A 128 -3.81 -2.32 13.00
CA PRO A 128 -5.06 -1.75 13.54
C PRO A 128 -6.39 -2.23 12.90
N GLY A 129 -6.37 -3.26 12.06
CA GLY A 129 -7.45 -3.95 11.39
C GLY A 129 -8.46 -4.74 12.25
N GLY A 130 -8.16 -5.09 13.51
CA GLY A 130 -9.09 -5.89 14.34
C GLY A 130 -10.40 -5.15 14.68
N PHE A 131 -10.32 -3.85 14.96
CA PHE A 131 -11.48 -2.98 15.14
C PHE A 131 -11.91 -2.25 13.85
N ALA A 132 -11.11 -2.31 12.79
CA ALA A 132 -11.35 -1.52 11.58
C ALA A 132 -12.37 -2.14 10.63
N MET A 133 -12.54 -3.47 10.58
CA MET A 133 -13.42 -4.10 9.58
C MET A 133 -14.91 -3.76 9.78
N PRO A 134 -15.52 -3.97 10.97
CA PRO A 134 -16.92 -3.58 11.19
C PRO A 134 -17.11 -2.06 11.11
N LEU A 135 -16.12 -1.28 11.59
CA LEU A 135 -16.17 0.18 11.52
C LEU A 135 -16.13 0.70 10.07
N ARG A 136 -15.32 0.10 9.18
CA ARG A 136 -15.26 0.42 7.75
C ARG A 136 -16.57 0.08 7.04
N ILE A 137 -17.19 -1.06 7.39
CA ILE A 137 -18.50 -1.45 6.85
C ILE A 137 -19.58 -0.45 7.29
N LEU A 138 -19.61 -0.09 8.57
CA LEU A 138 -20.56 0.91 9.11
C LEU A 138 -20.34 2.29 8.49
N LEU A 139 -19.09 2.71 8.32
CA LEU A 139 -18.76 3.98 7.66
C LEU A 139 -19.23 3.98 6.20
N GLY A 140 -19.00 2.89 5.47
CA GLY A 140 -19.46 2.72 4.08
C GLY A 140 -20.98 2.79 3.95
N LEU A 141 -21.71 2.06 4.81
CA LEU A 141 -23.17 2.09 4.86
C LEU A 141 -23.72 3.49 5.19
N SER A 142 -23.09 4.18 6.15
CA SER A 142 -23.45 5.55 6.53
C SER A 142 -23.31 6.53 5.36
N LEU A 143 -22.20 6.44 4.60
CA LEU A 143 -21.97 7.33 3.45
C LEU A 143 -23.02 7.13 2.36
N ILE A 144 -23.32 5.86 2.03
CA ILE A 144 -24.32 5.50 1.01
C ILE A 144 -25.72 6.00 1.42
N ALA A 145 -26.12 5.78 2.67
CA ALA A 145 -27.41 6.23 3.18
C ALA A 145 -27.55 7.76 3.14
N ASN A 146 -26.52 8.50 3.55
CA ASN A 146 -26.51 9.97 3.51
C ASN A 146 -26.58 10.52 2.08
N MET A 147 -25.84 9.92 1.13
CA MET A 147 -25.94 10.29 -0.29
C MET A 147 -27.33 10.05 -0.86
N ALA A 148 -27.95 8.90 -0.56
CA ALA A 148 -29.29 8.58 -1.03
C ALA A 148 -30.35 9.56 -0.47
N LEU A 149 -30.24 9.90 0.83
CA LEU A 149 -31.12 10.87 1.48
C LEU A 149 -30.95 12.26 0.87
N ALA A 150 -29.72 12.74 0.68
CA ALA A 150 -29.44 14.02 0.05
C ALA A 150 -30.05 14.09 -1.37
N ALA A 151 -29.86 13.03 -2.18
CA ALA A 151 -30.45 12.94 -3.51
C ALA A 151 -31.99 12.97 -3.48
N ALA A 152 -32.62 12.28 -2.53
CA ALA A 152 -34.07 12.28 -2.36
C ALA A 152 -34.62 13.67 -1.97
N VAL A 153 -33.95 14.37 -1.05
CA VAL A 153 -34.31 15.74 -0.64
C VAL A 153 -34.17 16.72 -1.81
N LEU A 154 -33.07 16.64 -2.57
CA LEU A 154 -32.86 17.49 -3.74
C LEU A 154 -33.89 17.21 -4.85
N ARG A 155 -34.27 15.95 -5.06
CA ARG A 155 -35.34 15.58 -6.02
C ARG A 155 -36.71 16.09 -5.58
N ARG A 156 -37.02 16.09 -4.28
CA ARG A 156 -38.27 16.65 -3.73
C ARG A 156 -38.32 18.16 -3.87
N ARG A 157 -37.21 18.87 -3.57
CA ARG A 157 -37.14 20.33 -3.73
C ARG A 157 -37.41 20.78 -5.16
N LYS A 158 -36.86 20.08 -6.16
CA LYS A 158 -37.10 20.37 -7.59
C LYS A 158 -38.56 20.16 -8.03
N LYS A 159 -39.32 19.28 -7.37
CA LYS A 159 -40.75 19.08 -7.67
C LYS A 159 -41.67 20.14 -7.05
N LEU A 160 -41.17 20.93 -6.09
CA LEU A 160 -41.92 21.97 -5.39
C LEU A 160 -41.67 23.38 -5.97
N THR A 161 -40.80 23.49 -6.99
CA THR A 161 -40.46 24.76 -7.67
C THR A 161 -40.99 24.83 -9.10
N VAL A 162 -41.96 23.97 -9.43
CA VAL A 162 -42.73 23.99 -10.69
C VAL A 162 -44.18 24.29 -10.34
#